data_AF-A0A2T9Y3B7-F1
#
_entry.id   AF-A0A2T9Y3B7-F1
#
_cell.length_a   1.000
_cell.length_b   1.000
_cell.length_c   1.000
_cell.angle_alpha   90.00
_cell.angle_beta   90.00
_cell.angle_gamma   90.00
#
_symmetry.space_group_name_H-M   'P 1'
#
loop_
_entity.id
_entity.type
_entity.pdbx_description
1 polymer ?
#
loop_
_entity_poly.entity_id
_entity_poly.type
_entity_poly.pdbx_seq_one_letter_code
_entity_poly.pdbx_strand_id
1 'polypeptide(L)'
;MTTLTTAFTDGENFDSFHPLVDEWTVWYDSPSKKVTEQNWMANIKKAADFQTLEDFWSVLNNIPGVNQIPVGANYHVFKNGIKPMWEDPANTKGGRLSVTFNKSAGDTIQNLWFRALAVIVGSDLSIENVCGAVFSNRKVSYRISLWLRNYETKDANVDIA
;
A
#
# COMPACT_ATOMS: atom_id res chain seq x y z
N MET A 1 -20.33 -26.76 -20.52
CA MET A 1 -19.83 -25.86 -19.47
C MET A 1 -18.59 -25.20 -20.03
N THR A 2 -18.55 -23.87 -20.11
CA THR A 2 -17.34 -23.14 -20.51
C THR A 2 -16.34 -23.21 -19.36
N THR A 3 -15.14 -23.73 -19.60
CA THR A 3 -14.10 -23.78 -18.58
C THR A 3 -13.52 -22.38 -18.42
N LEU A 4 -13.54 -21.85 -17.19
CA LEU A 4 -12.88 -20.59 -16.87
C LEU A 4 -11.37 -20.73 -17.09
N THR A 5 -10.76 -19.74 -17.74
CA THR A 5 -9.32 -19.69 -18.00
C THR A 5 -8.71 -18.67 -17.05
N THR A 6 -7.70 -19.07 -16.29
CA THR A 6 -6.97 -18.19 -15.34
C THR A 6 -5.67 -17.72 -15.95
N ALA A 7 -5.08 -16.63 -15.43
CA ALA A 7 -3.77 -16.14 -15.82
C ALA A 7 -2.63 -17.17 -15.67
N PHE A 8 -2.82 -18.20 -14.83
CA PHE A 8 -1.86 -19.31 -14.70
C PHE A 8 -1.94 -20.33 -15.84
N THR A 9 -3.08 -20.39 -16.53
CA THR A 9 -3.32 -21.32 -17.64
C THR A 9 -3.00 -20.67 -18.98
N ASP A 10 -3.41 -19.42 -19.17
CA ASP A 10 -3.06 -18.58 -20.31
C ASP A 10 -2.83 -17.15 -19.80
N GLY A 11 -1.60 -16.65 -19.91
CA GLY A 11 -1.21 -15.33 -19.41
C GLY A 11 -1.66 -14.16 -20.29
N GLU A 12 -2.14 -14.43 -21.50
CA GLU A 12 -2.58 -13.41 -22.46
C GLU A 12 -4.11 -13.43 -22.64
N ASN A 13 -4.73 -14.61 -22.68
CA ASN A 13 -6.15 -14.78 -22.98
C ASN A 13 -6.88 -15.51 -21.84
N PHE A 14 -7.13 -14.80 -20.73
CA PHE A 14 -7.87 -15.33 -19.58
C PHE A 14 -9.11 -14.46 -19.26
N ASP A 15 -10.11 -15.08 -18.64
CA ASP A 15 -11.40 -14.46 -18.31
C ASP A 15 -11.79 -14.62 -16.84
N SER A 16 -10.97 -15.32 -16.05
CA SER A 16 -11.14 -15.52 -14.62
C SER A 16 -10.12 -14.72 -13.83
N PHE A 17 -10.62 -13.90 -12.91
CA PHE A 17 -9.84 -13.03 -12.03
C PHE A 17 -10.04 -13.41 -10.56
N HIS A 18 -9.08 -13.07 -9.71
CA HIS A 18 -9.14 -13.32 -8.27
C HIS A 18 -9.53 -12.03 -7.54
N PRO A 19 -10.80 -11.84 -7.16
CA PRO A 19 -11.26 -10.62 -6.51
C PRO A 19 -10.65 -10.46 -5.12
N LEU A 20 -10.32 -9.22 -4.77
CA LEU A 20 -9.93 -8.84 -3.41
C LEU A 20 -11.18 -8.53 -2.58
N VAL A 21 -11.05 -8.60 -1.25
CA VAL A 21 -12.14 -8.27 -0.32
C VAL A 21 -12.49 -6.79 -0.39
N ASP A 22 -11.47 -5.93 -0.44
CA ASP A 22 -11.60 -4.49 -0.60
C ASP A 22 -11.04 -4.05 -1.95
N GLU A 23 -11.58 -2.97 -2.51
CA GLU A 23 -10.92 -2.20 -3.56
C GLU A 23 -9.85 -1.30 -2.92
N TRP A 24 -8.75 -1.08 -3.62
CA TRP A 24 -7.61 -0.32 -3.14
C TRP A 24 -7.18 0.75 -4.15
N THR A 25 -6.55 1.81 -3.65
CA THR A 25 -6.01 2.90 -4.45
C THR A 25 -4.53 3.12 -4.12
N VAL A 26 -3.70 3.17 -5.16
CA VAL A 26 -2.30 3.58 -5.09
C VAL A 26 -2.20 5.10 -5.25
N TRP A 27 -1.47 5.73 -4.34
CA TRP A 27 -1.13 7.15 -4.37
C TRP A 27 0.38 7.35 -4.30
N TYR A 28 0.85 8.47 -4.82
CA TYR A 28 2.26 8.85 -4.78
C TYR A 28 2.42 10.34 -4.44
N ASP A 29 3.39 10.64 -3.59
CA ASP A 29 3.89 12.01 -3.42
C ASP A 29 5.41 12.04 -3.45
N SER A 30 5.95 13.20 -3.81
CA SER A 30 7.38 13.44 -3.82
C SER A 30 7.68 14.84 -3.32
N PRO A 31 8.88 15.08 -2.75
CA PRO A 31 9.28 16.40 -2.33
C PRO A 31 9.43 17.29 -3.57
N SER A 32 8.39 18.08 -3.85
CA SER A 32 8.48 19.19 -4.79
C SER A 32 9.37 20.27 -4.17
N LYS A 33 10.16 20.96 -5.00
CA LYS A 33 10.98 22.11 -4.57
C LYS A 33 10.15 23.31 -4.08
N LYS A 34 8.82 23.27 -4.17
CA LYS A 34 7.88 24.36 -3.83
C LYS A 34 6.60 23.83 -3.15
N VAL A 35 6.72 22.97 -2.14
CA VAL A 35 5.57 22.61 -1.29
C VAL A 35 5.51 23.55 -0.10
N THR A 36 4.51 24.45 -0.10
CA THR A 36 4.08 25.13 1.13
C THR A 36 3.07 24.25 1.87
N GLU A 37 2.92 24.49 3.17
CA GLU A 37 1.96 23.79 4.04
C GLU A 37 0.51 23.94 3.55
N GLN A 38 0.17 24.97 2.76
CA GLN A 38 -1.15 25.07 2.10
C GLN A 38 -1.33 24.13 0.87
N ASN A 39 -0.26 23.63 0.25
CA ASN A 39 -0.31 22.89 -1.02
C ASN A 39 0.07 21.41 -0.89
N TRP A 40 0.27 20.88 0.32
CA TRP A 40 0.63 19.46 0.48
C TRP A 40 -0.42 18.51 -0.13
N MET A 41 -1.71 18.86 0.00
CA MET A 41 -2.83 18.11 -0.60
C MET A 41 -2.75 18.04 -2.12
N ALA A 42 -2.17 19.05 -2.78
CA ALA A 42 -1.97 19.05 -4.23
C ALA A 42 -0.80 18.15 -4.69
N ASN A 43 0.02 17.66 -3.76
CA ASN A 43 1.21 16.86 -4.08
C ASN A 43 0.99 15.35 -3.95
N ILE A 44 -0.08 14.90 -3.28
CA ILE A 44 -0.48 13.48 -3.30
C ILE A 44 -1.32 13.25 -4.55
N LYS A 45 -0.80 12.41 -5.46
CA LYS A 45 -1.45 12.09 -6.72
C LYS A 45 -1.95 10.65 -6.68
N LYS A 46 -3.21 10.47 -7.07
CA LYS A 46 -3.76 9.15 -7.36
C LYS A 46 -3.03 8.56 -8.57
N ALA A 47 -2.57 7.32 -8.46
CA ALA A 47 -1.89 6.61 -9.53
C ALA A 47 -2.85 5.61 -10.21
N ALA A 48 -3.44 4.70 -9.45
CA ALA A 48 -4.35 3.67 -9.97
C ALA A 48 -5.26 3.12 -8.86
N ASP A 49 -6.40 2.55 -9.25
CA ASP A 49 -7.22 1.69 -8.41
C ASP A 49 -7.02 0.22 -8.81
N PHE A 50 -7.27 -0.71 -7.90
CA PHE A 50 -7.27 -2.15 -8.19
C PHE A 50 -8.25 -2.89 -7.27
N GLN A 51 -8.91 -3.93 -7.80
CA GLN A 51 -9.89 -4.75 -7.07
C GLN A 51 -9.68 -6.26 -7.26
N THR A 52 -8.67 -6.66 -8.04
CA THR A 52 -8.29 -8.05 -8.25
C THR A 52 -6.80 -8.25 -8.00
N LEU A 53 -6.37 -9.49 -7.80
CA LEU A 53 -4.96 -9.83 -7.63
C LEU A 53 -4.17 -9.58 -8.94
N GLU A 54 -4.80 -9.78 -10.09
CA GLU A 54 -4.22 -9.49 -11.40
C GLU A 54 -4.02 -7.98 -11.59
N ASP A 55 -5.00 -7.15 -11.20
CA ASP A 55 -4.85 -5.69 -11.21
C ASP A 55 -3.73 -5.24 -10.27
N PHE A 56 -3.67 -5.83 -9.06
CA PHE A 56 -2.63 -5.54 -8.07
C PHE A 56 -1.23 -5.72 -8.67
N TRP A 57 -0.95 -6.87 -9.29
CA TRP A 57 0.33 -7.13 -9.94
C TRP A 57 0.54 -6.27 -11.18
N SER A 58 -0.51 -6.04 -11.97
CA SER A 58 -0.45 -5.17 -13.15
C SER A 58 -0.04 -3.74 -12.79
N VAL A 59 -0.61 -3.17 -11.72
CA VAL A 59 -0.25 -1.84 -11.23
C VAL A 59 1.16 -1.82 -10.67
N LEU A 60 1.48 -2.72 -9.72
CA LEU A 60 2.75 -2.66 -8.99
C LEU A 60 3.98 -2.99 -9.84
N ASN A 61 3.83 -3.83 -10.88
CA ASN A 61 4.93 -4.16 -11.79
C ASN A 61 5.18 -3.06 -12.83
N ASN A 62 4.27 -2.10 -13.01
CA ASN A 62 4.37 -1.04 -14.01
C ASN A 62 4.61 0.36 -13.42
N ILE A 63 4.86 0.45 -12.11
CA ILE A 63 5.31 1.68 -11.44
C ILE A 63 6.76 1.53 -10.96
N PRO A 64 7.52 2.63 -10.80
CA PRO A 64 8.88 2.57 -10.24
C PRO A 64 8.89 1.86 -8.87
N GLY A 65 9.85 0.97 -8.67
CA GLY A 65 10.03 0.26 -7.41
C GLY A 65 10.28 1.21 -6.23
N VAL A 66 9.94 0.78 -5.01
CA VAL A 66 10.19 1.55 -3.78
C VAL A 66 11.68 1.78 -3.51
N ASN A 67 12.55 0.94 -4.06
CA ASN A 67 14.01 1.11 -4.06
C ASN A 67 14.49 2.16 -5.09
N GLN A 68 13.63 2.61 -6.01
CA GLN A 68 13.97 3.53 -7.11
C GLN A 68 13.36 4.92 -6.97
N ILE A 69 12.34 5.11 -6.13
CA ILE A 69 11.74 6.43 -5.91
C ILE A 69 12.73 7.39 -5.22
N PRO A 70 12.64 8.71 -5.46
CA PRO A 70 13.58 9.67 -4.89
C PRO A 70 13.47 9.78 -3.36
N VAL A 71 14.56 10.21 -2.72
CA VAL A 71 14.56 10.51 -1.28
C VAL A 71 13.49 11.55 -0.95
N GLY A 72 12.68 11.26 0.07
CA GLY A 72 11.57 12.07 0.52
C GLY A 72 10.23 11.68 -0.09
N ALA A 73 10.20 10.87 -1.16
CA ALA A 73 8.96 10.41 -1.76
C ALA A 73 8.28 9.29 -0.96
N ASN A 74 7.00 9.10 -1.24
CA ASN A 74 6.16 8.10 -0.61
C ASN A 74 5.24 7.43 -1.63
N TYR A 75 5.00 6.14 -1.42
CA TYR A 75 3.83 5.45 -1.96
C TYR A 75 2.84 5.21 -0.84
N HIS A 76 1.56 5.29 -1.17
CA HIS A 76 0.46 4.96 -0.28
C HIS A 76 -0.47 4.00 -0.98
N VAL A 77 -0.88 2.94 -0.30
CA VAL A 77 -1.88 1.98 -0.80
C VAL A 77 -2.96 1.90 0.24
N PHE A 78 -4.12 2.50 -0.03
CA PHE A 78 -5.22 2.62 0.92
C PHE A 78 -6.47 2.00 0.33
N LYS A 79 -7.37 1.51 1.19
CA LYS A 79 -8.70 1.08 0.75
C LYS A 79 -9.36 2.22 -0.02
N ASN A 80 -10.06 1.89 -1.10
CA ASN A 80 -10.73 2.87 -1.94
C ASN A 80 -11.71 3.70 -1.11
N GLY A 81 -11.77 5.00 -1.40
CA GLY A 81 -12.56 5.96 -0.62
C GLY A 81 -11.88 6.49 0.65
N ILE A 82 -10.77 5.90 1.11
CA ILE A 82 -9.97 6.43 2.23
C ILE A 82 -8.76 7.18 1.68
N LYS A 83 -8.64 8.47 2.00
CA LYS A 83 -7.48 9.27 1.63
C LYS A 83 -6.31 9.00 2.60
N PRO A 84 -5.06 8.98 2.12
CA PRO A 84 -3.87 8.76 2.95
C PRO A 84 -3.51 10.00 3.78
N MET A 85 -4.43 10.45 4.64
CA MET A 85 -4.32 11.67 5.43
C MET A 85 -5.03 11.54 6.78
N TRP A 86 -4.53 12.25 7.80
CA TRP A 86 -5.05 12.13 9.17
C TRP A 86 -6.43 12.80 9.31
N GLU A 87 -6.76 13.72 8.43
CA GLU A 87 -8.07 14.41 8.36
C GLU A 87 -9.17 13.54 7.74
N ASP A 88 -8.81 12.43 7.06
CA ASP A 88 -9.81 11.50 6.55
C ASP A 88 -10.56 10.87 7.74
N PRO A 89 -11.91 10.88 7.76
CA PRO A 89 -12.68 10.36 8.88
C PRO A 89 -12.28 8.95 9.32
N ALA A 90 -11.88 8.08 8.39
CA ALA A 90 -11.46 6.71 8.70
C ALA A 90 -10.12 6.64 9.45
N ASN A 91 -9.29 7.68 9.37
CA ASN A 91 -7.97 7.73 10.00
C ASN A 91 -7.94 8.56 11.30
N THR A 92 -8.93 9.43 11.53
CA THR A 92 -8.95 10.39 12.65
C THR A 92 -8.84 9.77 14.05
N LYS A 93 -9.38 8.57 14.25
CA LYS A 93 -9.36 7.83 15.54
C LYS A 93 -8.30 6.74 15.59
N GLY A 94 -7.46 6.71 14.55
CA GLY A 94 -6.55 5.64 14.24
C GLY A 94 -5.18 5.79 14.85
N GLY A 95 -4.25 5.04 14.25
CA GLY A 95 -2.83 5.09 14.57
C GLY A 95 -2.00 4.59 13.40
N ARG A 96 -0.68 4.63 13.56
CA ARG A 96 0.27 4.16 12.55
C ARG A 96 1.30 3.23 13.17
N LEU A 97 1.26 1.95 12.81
CA LEU A 97 2.34 1.01 13.12
C LEU A 97 3.45 1.17 12.09
N SER A 98 4.68 1.44 12.53
CA SER A 98 5.79 1.75 11.62
C SER A 98 7.02 0.90 11.90
N VAL A 99 7.58 0.29 10.85
CA VAL A 99 8.90 -0.37 10.90
C VAL A 99 9.89 0.46 10.08
N THR A 100 11.05 0.74 10.66
CA THR A 100 12.12 1.50 10.02
C THR A 100 13.27 0.57 9.66
N PHE A 101 13.75 0.67 8.42
CA PHE A 101 14.81 -0.17 7.88
C PHE A 101 16.02 0.69 7.51
N ASN A 102 17.21 0.12 7.67
CA ASN A 102 18.45 0.75 7.23
C ASN A 102 18.50 0.81 5.69
N LYS A 103 19.19 1.81 5.13
CA LYS A 103 19.47 1.91 3.70
C LYS A 103 20.25 0.73 3.13
N SER A 104 21.03 0.04 3.96
CA SER A 104 21.71 -1.20 3.60
C SER A 104 20.77 -2.34 3.18
N ALA A 105 19.46 -2.23 3.45
CA ALA A 105 18.48 -3.19 2.95
C ALA A 105 18.46 -3.29 1.41
N GLY A 106 18.89 -2.23 0.69
CA GLY A 106 18.99 -2.23 -0.77
C GLY A 106 17.68 -2.70 -1.42
N ASP A 107 17.78 -3.66 -2.32
CA ASP A 107 16.63 -4.23 -3.05
C ASP A 107 15.71 -5.09 -2.19
N THR A 108 16.16 -5.55 -1.01
CA THR A 108 15.33 -6.32 -0.08
C THR A 108 14.10 -5.52 0.35
N ILE A 109 14.21 -4.18 0.36
CA ILE A 109 13.10 -3.31 0.74
C ILE A 109 11.90 -3.43 -0.21
N GLN A 110 12.16 -3.72 -1.50
CA GLN A 110 11.10 -3.95 -2.49
C GLN A 110 10.26 -5.16 -2.10
N ASN A 111 10.93 -6.27 -1.74
CA ASN A 111 10.27 -7.50 -1.35
C ASN A 111 9.50 -7.33 -0.04
N LEU A 112 10.05 -6.60 0.93
CA LEU A 112 9.36 -6.31 2.19
C LEU A 112 8.11 -5.45 1.99
N TRP A 113 8.17 -4.48 1.07
CA TRP A 113 7.01 -3.69 0.69
C TRP A 113 5.92 -4.55 0.03
N PHE A 114 6.29 -5.38 -0.94
CA PHE A 114 5.34 -6.29 -1.58
C PHE A 114 4.72 -7.29 -0.60
N ARG A 115 5.48 -7.82 0.36
CA ARG A 115 4.95 -8.69 1.41
C ARG A 115 3.95 -7.95 2.30
N ALA A 116 4.26 -6.73 2.73
CA ALA A 116 3.33 -5.92 3.52
C ALA A 116 2.04 -5.67 2.74
N LEU A 117 2.12 -5.37 1.45
CA LEU A 117 0.94 -5.21 0.61
C LEU A 117 0.16 -6.51 0.42
N ALA A 118 0.82 -7.63 0.12
CA ALA A 118 0.18 -8.93 -0.05
C ALA A 118 -0.61 -9.35 1.20
N VAL A 119 -0.03 -9.09 2.39
CA VAL A 119 -0.70 -9.35 3.68
C VAL A 119 -1.97 -8.51 3.82
N ILE A 120 -1.93 -7.20 3.53
CA ILE A 120 -3.10 -6.34 3.74
C ILE A 120 -4.20 -6.53 2.69
N VAL A 121 -3.85 -6.83 1.44
CA VAL A 121 -4.84 -7.02 0.36
C VAL A 121 -5.40 -8.43 0.33
N GLY A 122 -4.63 -9.43 0.80
CA GLY A 122 -5.03 -10.84 0.84
C GLY A 122 -6.04 -11.17 1.93
N SER A 123 -6.26 -10.26 2.88
CA SER A 123 -7.34 -10.25 3.89
C SER A 123 -7.59 -11.58 4.63
N ASP A 124 -6.95 -11.76 5.79
CA ASP A 124 -7.56 -12.51 6.90
C ASP A 124 -8.36 -11.52 7.79
N LEU A 125 -9.43 -11.98 8.45
CA LEU A 125 -10.34 -11.17 9.30
C LEU A 125 -9.59 -10.37 10.39
N SER A 126 -8.37 -10.78 10.72
CA SER A 126 -7.45 -10.09 11.62
C SER A 126 -6.98 -8.70 11.13
N ILE A 127 -7.24 -8.33 9.88
CA ILE A 127 -6.70 -7.11 9.23
C ILE A 127 -7.81 -6.08 8.89
N GLU A 128 -9.07 -6.30 9.28
CA GLU A 128 -10.18 -5.36 9.03
C GLU A 128 -9.91 -3.93 9.53
N ASN A 129 -9.09 -3.79 10.58
CA ASN A 129 -8.73 -2.50 11.16
C ASN A 129 -7.72 -1.70 10.29
N VAL A 130 -7.12 -2.27 9.24
CA VAL A 130 -6.15 -1.56 8.39
C VAL A 130 -6.86 -0.68 7.36
N CYS A 131 -6.54 0.62 7.37
CA CYS A 131 -6.96 1.56 6.34
C CYS A 131 -6.04 1.53 5.11
N GLY A 132 -4.75 1.31 5.32
CA GLY A 132 -3.76 1.35 4.26
C GLY A 132 -2.33 1.16 4.73
N ALA A 133 -1.41 1.12 3.76
CA ALA A 133 0.02 1.07 4.00
C ALA A 133 0.75 2.22 3.29
N VAL A 134 1.85 2.65 3.89
CA VAL A 134 2.71 3.72 3.38
C VAL A 134 4.15 3.23 3.31
N PHE A 135 4.75 3.36 2.13
CA PHE A 135 6.19 3.29 1.95
C PHE A 135 6.78 4.70 1.96
N SER A 136 7.87 4.88 2.69
CA SER A 136 8.53 6.18 2.85
C SER A 136 10.03 6.04 2.59
N ASN A 137 10.50 6.65 1.50
CA ASN A 137 11.93 6.80 1.26
C ASN A 137 12.44 8.03 2.02
N ARG A 138 13.35 7.86 2.97
CA ARG A 138 13.98 8.95 3.73
C ARG A 138 15.48 8.98 3.49
N LYS A 139 16.14 10.05 3.94
CA LYS A 139 17.59 10.25 3.70
C LYS A 139 18.44 9.14 4.29
N VAL A 140 18.13 8.71 5.51
CA VAL A 140 18.94 7.75 6.29
C VAL A 140 18.28 6.38 6.49
N SER A 141 17.02 6.23 6.05
CA SER A 141 16.26 5.00 6.27
C SER A 141 15.15 4.83 5.23
N TYR A 142 14.58 3.62 5.20
CA TYR A 142 13.26 3.36 4.66
C TYR A 142 12.28 3.19 5.82
N ARG A 143 11.00 3.44 5.57
CA ARG A 143 9.95 3.16 6.54
C ARG A 143 8.75 2.56 5.82
N ILE A 144 8.26 1.43 6.33
CA ILE A 144 6.97 0.85 5.96
C ILE A 144 6.02 1.08 7.12
N SER A 145 4.77 1.42 6.85
CA SER A 145 3.81 1.66 7.91
C SER A 145 2.41 1.27 7.54
N LEU A 146 1.67 0.75 8.51
CA LEU A 146 0.26 0.44 8.40
C LEU A 146 -0.54 1.49 9.14
N TRP A 147 -1.58 2.01 8.51
CA TRP A 147 -2.55 2.91 9.09
C TRP A 147 -3.75 2.11 9.57
N LEU A 148 -4.14 2.34 10.81
CA LEU A 148 -5.22 1.63 11.48
C LEU A 148 -6.40 2.57 11.69
N ARG A 149 -7.62 2.06 11.59
CA ARG A 149 -8.87 2.82 11.78
C ARG A 149 -9.10 3.18 13.25
N ASN A 150 -8.73 2.29 14.16
CA ASN A 150 -8.80 2.49 15.60
C ASN A 150 -7.57 1.92 16.33
N TYR A 151 -7.39 2.36 17.59
CA TYR A 151 -6.36 1.87 18.50
C TYR A 151 -6.90 0.89 19.56
N GLU A 152 -8.13 0.39 19.41
CA GLU A 152 -8.73 -0.49 20.43
C GLU A 152 -8.02 -1.85 20.45
N THR A 153 -7.02 -1.94 21.32
CA THR A 153 -6.37 -3.17 21.73
C THR A 153 -7.37 -4.02 22.51
N LYS A 154 -8.08 -4.91 21.82
CA LYS A 154 -8.40 -6.21 22.43
C LYS A 154 -7.29 -7.16 22.00
N ASP A 155 -6.31 -7.31 22.88
CA ASP A 155 -5.26 -8.33 22.82
C ASP A 155 -4.32 -8.26 21.60
N ALA A 156 -3.56 -7.18 21.49
CA ALA A 156 -2.48 -7.05 20.51
C ALA A 156 -1.22 -7.82 20.94
N ASN A 157 -1.33 -9.12 21.22
CA ASN A 157 -0.23 -10.04 20.94
C ASN A 157 -0.30 -10.35 19.44
N VAL A 158 0.13 -9.39 18.63
CA VAL A 158 0.37 -9.63 17.21
C VAL A 158 1.70 -10.36 17.13
N ASP A 159 1.64 -11.69 17.09
CA ASP A 159 2.79 -12.50 16.71
C ASP A 159 3.17 -12.13 15.28
N ILE A 160 4.23 -11.34 15.14
CA ILE A 160 4.87 -11.10 13.86
C ILE A 160 5.77 -12.32 13.62
N ALA A 161 5.21 -13.33 12.93
CA ALA A 161 5.94 -14.53 12.52
C ALA A 161 7.08 -14.22 11.53
#